data_AF-A0AAN4LAD2-F1
#
_entry.id   AF-A0AAN4LAD2-F1
#
_cell.length_a   1.000
_cell.length_b   1.000
_cell.length_c   1.000
_cell.angle_alpha   90.00
_cell.angle_beta   90.00
_cell.angle_gamma   90.00
#
_symmetry.space_group_name_H-M   'P 1'
#
loop_
_entity.id
_entity.type
_entity.pdbx_description
1 polymer ?
#
loop_
_entity_poly.entity_id
_entity_poly.type
_entity_poly.pdbx_seq_one_letter_code
_entity_poly.pdbx_strand_id
1 'polypeptide(L)' 'MKVSPELMKHLNELLDTYTQEVKSAGLKPSTEKTYLLHADHFVRWCNGDFVPGATLKKNNK' A
#
# COMPACT_ATOMS: atom_id res chain seq x y z
N MET A 1 9.51 9.79 2.97
CA MET A 1 10.82 9.26 2.51
C MET A 1 10.84 9.33 1.00
N LYS A 2 11.98 9.30 0.32
CA LYS A 2 12.01 9.07 -1.13
C LYS A 2 13.14 8.10 -1.44
N VAL A 3 12.80 6.90 -1.88
CA VAL A 3 13.78 5.87 -2.24
C VAL A 3 14.12 5.93 -3.73
N SER A 4 15.10 5.15 -4.17
CA SER A 4 15.50 5.11 -5.58
C SER A 4 14.40 4.50 -6.46
N PRO A 5 14.36 4.82 -7.75
CA PRO A 5 13.38 4.25 -8.69
C PRO A 5 13.44 2.71 -8.75
N GLU A 6 14.62 2.12 -8.64
CA GLU A 6 14.82 0.66 -8.65
C GLU A 6 14.18 0.02 -7.40
N LEU A 7 14.41 0.63 -6.23
CA LEU A 7 13.79 0.16 -5.00
C LEU A 7 12.27 0.38 -5.01
N MET A 8 11.79 1.48 -5.61
CA MET A 8 10.35 1.69 -5.79
C MET A 8 9.70 0.62 -6.67
N LYS A 9 10.37 0.19 -7.75
CA LYS A 9 9.87 -0.90 -8.58
C LYS A 9 9.72 -2.18 -7.74
N HIS A 10 10.74 -2.53 -6.97
CA HIS A 10 10.71 -3.74 -6.14
C HIS A 10 9.64 -3.66 -5.03
N LEU A 11 9.46 -2.50 -4.40
CA LEU A 11 8.40 -2.31 -3.40
C LEU A 11 7.00 -2.50 -3.98
N ASN A 12 6.77 -2.08 -5.23
CA ASN A 12 5.49 -2.29 -5.89
C ASN A 12 5.25 -3.78 -6.22
N GLU A 13 6.28 -4.51 -6.65
CA GLU A 13 6.21 -5.97 -6.89
C GLU A 13 5.92 -6.74 -5.59
N LEU A 14 6.57 -6.34 -4.49
CA LEU A 14 6.31 -6.90 -3.16
C LEU A 14 4.91 -6.55 -2.65
N LEU A 15 4.43 -5.32 -2.89
CA LEU A 15 3.08 -4.90 -2.50
C LEU A 15 2.01 -5.71 -3.23
N ASP A 16 2.19 -5.99 -4.52
CA ASP A 16 1.27 -6.83 -5.29
C ASP A 16 1.24 -8.26 -4.73
N THR A 17 2.41 -8.85 -4.49
CA THR A 17 2.55 -10.19 -3.90
C THR A 17 1.85 -10.26 -2.53
N TYR A 18 2.17 -9.31 -1.64
CA TYR A 18 1.55 -9.19 -0.32
C TYR A 18 0.02 -9.03 -0.42
N THR A 19 -0.46 -8.27 -1.41
CA THR A 19 -1.90 -8.08 -1.63
C THR A 19 -2.59 -9.40 -1.96
N GLN A 20 -1.98 -10.26 -2.77
CA GLN A 20 -2.55 -11.57 -3.09
C GLN A 20 -2.55 -12.50 -1.88
N GLU A 21 -1.48 -12.50 -1.09
CA GLU A 21 -1.39 -13.29 0.15
C GLU A 21 -2.48 -12.89 1.15
N VAL A 22 -2.66 -11.58 1.37
CA VAL A 22 -3.68 -11.03 2.27
C VAL A 22 -5.10 -11.39 1.82
N LYS A 23 -5.40 -11.28 0.52
CA LYS A 23 -6.71 -11.66 -0.06
C LYS A 23 -6.97 -13.16 0.02
N SER A 24 -5.93 -13.98 -0.08
CA SER A 24 -6.04 -15.44 -0.06
C SER A 24 -6.11 -16.02 1.36
N ALA A 25 -5.79 -15.23 2.38
CA ALA A 25 -5.70 -15.68 3.77
C ALA A 25 -7.06 -15.89 4.48
N GLY A 26 -8.19 -15.62 3.82
CA GLY A 26 -9.52 -15.83 4.41
C GLY A 26 -9.83 -14.92 5.60
N LEU A 27 -9.23 -13.72 5.62
CA LEU A 27 -9.39 -12.75 6.71
C LEU A 27 -10.78 -12.12 6.71
N LYS A 28 -11.15 -11.53 7.86
CA LYS A 28 -12.33 -10.67 7.92
C LYS A 28 -12.13 -9.45 6.99
N PRO A 29 -13.17 -8.96 6.30
CA PRO A 29 -13.03 -7.82 5.38
C PRO A 29 -12.42 -6.56 6.01
N SER A 30 -12.70 -6.29 7.29
CA SER A 30 -12.10 -5.17 8.03
C SER A 30 -10.60 -5.35 8.27
N THR A 31 -10.17 -6.58 8.58
CA THR A 31 -8.77 -6.93 8.78
C THR A 31 -8.01 -6.84 7.46
N GLU A 32 -8.55 -7.43 6.39
CA GLU A 32 -7.99 -7.35 5.03
C GLU A 32 -7.77 -5.89 4.62
N LYS A 33 -8.82 -5.07 4.73
CA LYS A 33 -8.77 -3.64 4.41
C LYS A 33 -7.69 -2.90 5.21
N THR A 34 -7.55 -3.21 6.49
CA THR A 34 -6.56 -2.56 7.38
C THR A 34 -5.13 -2.88 6.94
N TYR A 35 -4.87 -4.15 6.62
CA TYR A 35 -3.55 -4.62 6.18
C TYR A 35 -3.15 -3.96 4.85
N LEU A 36 -4.05 -4.00 3.87
CA LEU A 36 -3.81 -3.41 2.55
C LEU A 36 -3.64 -1.89 2.64
N LEU A 37 -4.44 -1.20 3.45
CA LEU A 37 -4.34 0.24 3.66
C LEU A 37 -2.97 0.64 4.25
N HIS A 38 -2.50 -0.07 5.26
CA HIS A 38 -1.22 0.25 5.90
C HIS A 38 -0.02 -0.05 5.00
N ALA A 39 -0.07 -1.14 4.24
CA ALA A 39 0.95 -1.46 3.25
C ALA A 39 1.02 -0.40 2.13
N ASP A 40 -0.14 0.02 1.59
CA ASP A 40 -0.22 1.10 0.60
C ASP A 40 0.35 2.42 1.15
N HIS A 41 -0.01 2.80 2.38
CA HIS A 41 0.53 4.00 3.02
C HIS A 41 2.04 3.95 3.16
N PHE A 42 2.60 2.80 3.53
CA PHE A 42 4.05 2.62 3.65
C PHE A 42 4.75 2.78 2.30
N VAL A 43 4.24 2.15 1.24
CA VAL A 43 4.82 2.27 -0.11
C VAL A 43 4.71 3.70 -0.65
N ARG A 44 3.56 4.38 -0.43
CA ARG A 44 3.40 5.81 -0.74
C ARG A 44 4.37 6.69 0.03
N TRP A 45 4.68 6.34 1.28
CA TRP A 45 5.69 7.04 2.07
C TRP A 45 7.10 6.84 1.53
N CYS A 46 7.41 5.66 0.98
CA CYS A 46 8.65 5.40 0.25
C CYS A 46 8.74 6.16 -1.08
N ASN A 47 7.59 6.41 -1.74
CA ASN A 47 7.51 7.20 -2.97
C ASN A 47 7.63 8.72 -2.76
N GLY A 48 7.42 9.18 -1.52
CA GLY A 48 7.39 10.61 -1.17
C GLY A 48 6.01 11.27 -1.28
N ASP A 49 4.96 10.49 -1.53
CA ASP A 49 3.58 10.98 -1.75
C ASP A 49 2.67 10.77 -0.51
N PHE A 50 3.27 10.44 0.63
CA PHE A 50 2.56 10.29 1.89
C PHE A 50 2.62 11.58 2.71
N VAL A 51 1.45 12.14 3.00
CA VAL A 51 1.27 13.31 3.86
C VAL A 51 0.44 12.87 5.08
N PRO A 52 1.01 12.90 6.31
CA PRO A 52 0.27 12.59 7.52
C PRO A 52 -0.98 13.48 7.66
N GLY A 53 -2.13 12.87 7.98
CA GLY A 53 -3.40 13.59 8.15
C GLY A 53 -4.10 14.01 6.85
N ALA A 54 -3.49 13.80 5.68
CA ALA A 54 -4.15 14.06 4.41
C ALA A 54 -5.22 12.99 4.12
N THR A 55 -6.42 13.43 3.75
CA THR A 55 -7.46 12.52 3.27
C THR A 55 -7.12 12.10 1.84
N LEU A 56 -7.01 10.80 1.61
CA LEU A 56 -6.96 10.25 0.26
C LEU A 56 -8.21 10.71 -0.49
N LYS A 57 -8.04 11.47 -1.57
CA LYS A 57 -9.14 11.74 -2.50
C LYS A 57 -9.62 10.40 -3.02
N LYS A 58 -10.88 10.04 -2.77
CA LYS A 58 -11.50 8.90 -3.43
C LYS A 58 -11.50 9.20 -4.93
N ASN A 59 -10.64 8.51 -5.68
CA ASN A 59 -10.78 8.45 -7.11
C ASN A 59 -11.99 7.56 -7.39
N ASN A 60 -13.14 8.18 -7.62
CA ASN A 60 -14.29 7.52 -8.24
C ASN A 60 -13.86 7.17 -9.66
N LYS A 61 -13.48 5.91 -9.91
CA LYS A 61 -13.31 5.37 -11.24
C LYS A 61 -14.23 4.15 -11.37
#